data_AF-V7HTQ5-F1
#
_entry.id   AF-V7HTQ5-F1
#
_cell.length_a   1.000
_cell.length_b   1.000
_cell.length_c   1.000
_cell.angle_alpha   90.00
_cell.angle_beta   90.00
_cell.angle_gamma   90.00
#
_symmetry.space_group_name_H-M   'P 1'
#
loop_
_entity.id
_entity.type
_entity.pdbx_description
1 polymer ?
#
loop_
_entity_poly.entity_id
_entity_poly.type
_entity_poly.pdbx_seq_one_letter_code
_entity_poly.pdbx_strand_id
1 'polypeptide(L)'
;MDNVLMVLTDCLSRYTMIFHIKDKSSGSVNKKVEELKSSMGEKAFYQTFKSLTSDNGLEFLRLQEVHSNTYYATPYTPSERGSNENVIRMIMRFIHKSTAISSLFVYLYNDVLSLTS
;
A
#
# COMPACT_ATOMS: atom_id res chain seq x y z
N MET A 1 -4.31 14.11 -15.78
CA MET A 1 -4.89 13.28 -14.70
C MET A 1 -3.75 12.98 -13.76
N ASP A 2 -3.91 13.29 -12.48
CA ASP A 2 -2.84 13.04 -11.51
C ASP A 2 -2.59 11.54 -11.38
N ASN A 3 -1.33 11.13 -11.46
CA ASN A 3 -0.95 9.74 -11.24
C ASN A 3 -0.97 9.48 -9.73
N VAL A 4 -2.04 8.85 -9.23
CA VAL A 4 -2.17 8.50 -7.82
C VAL A 4 -1.93 7.01 -7.64
N LEU A 5 -1.01 6.67 -6.75
CA LEU A 5 -0.67 5.30 -6.40
C LEU A 5 -1.12 5.00 -4.97
N MET A 6 -1.79 3.87 -4.80
CA MET A 6 -2.03 3.24 -3.51
C MET A 6 -0.92 2.22 -3.26
N VAL A 7 -0.28 2.30 -2.09
CA VAL A 7 0.81 1.42 -1.69
C VAL A 7 0.39 0.66 -0.44
N LEU A 8 0.42 -0.67 -0.49
CA LEU A 8 0.19 -1.55 0.64
C LEU A 8 1.48 -2.29 0.96
N THR A 9 2.02 -2.11 2.16
CA THR A 9 3.26 -2.77 2.58
C THR A 9 3.00 -3.65 3.80
N ASP A 10 3.40 -4.91 3.73
CA ASP A 10 3.36 -5.82 4.87
C ASP A 10 4.43 -5.44 5.91
N CYS A 11 4.02 -5.39 7.18
CA CYS A 11 4.88 -4.91 8.26
C CYS A 11 6.01 -5.88 8.63
N LEU A 12 5.88 -7.18 8.32
CA LEU A 12 6.87 -8.19 8.70
C LEU A 12 7.82 -8.51 7.54
N SER A 13 7.26 -8.91 6.40
CA SER A 13 8.00 -9.32 5.20
C SER A 13 8.48 -8.15 4.35
N ARG A 14 7.95 -6.93 4.58
CA ARG A 14 8.17 -5.74 3.73
C ARG A 14 7.70 -5.91 2.28
N TYR A 15 6.93 -6.95 2.00
CA TYR A 15 6.29 -7.14 0.71
C TYR A 15 5.37 -5.95 0.41
N THR A 16 5.52 -5.34 -0.77
CA THR A 16 4.83 -4.11 -1.14
C THR A 16 4.03 -4.30 -2.42
N MET A 17 2.74 -3.96 -2.39
CA MET A 17 1.84 -3.99 -3.53
C MET A 17 1.47 -2.56 -3.90
N ILE A 18 1.43 -2.26 -5.20
CA ILE A 18 1.26 -0.90 -5.70
C ILE A 18 0.20 -0.89 -6.77
N PHE A 19 -0.81 -0.06 -6.56
CA PHE A 19 -1.98 0.01 -7.43
C PHE A 19 -2.17 1.43 -7.92
N HIS A 20 -2.49 1.57 -9.20
CA HIS A 20 -2.98 2.84 -9.71
C HIS A 20 -4.43 3.04 -9.28
N ILE A 21 -4.73 4.21 -8.72
CA ILE A 21 -6.08 4.63 -8.33
C ILE A 21 -6.45 5.93 -9.03
N LYS A 22 -7.75 6.19 -9.13
CA LYS A 22 -8.27 7.34 -9.87
C LYS A 22 -7.88 8.68 -9.23
N ASP A 23 -7.98 8.76 -7.91
CA ASP A 23 -7.73 9.96 -7.12
C ASP A 23 -7.47 9.59 -5.65
N LYS A 24 -7.07 10.56 -4.83
CA LYS A 24 -6.84 10.41 -3.38
C LYS A 24 -8.13 10.50 -2.55
N SER A 25 -9.27 10.05 -3.07
CA SER A 25 -10.51 9.99 -2.28
C SER A 25 -10.65 8.64 -1.57
N SER A 26 -11.36 8.63 -0.44
CA SER A 26 -11.71 7.40 0.26
C SER A 26 -12.53 6.43 -0.59
N GLY A 27 -13.37 6.95 -1.50
CA GLY A 27 -14.09 6.13 -2.47
C GLY A 27 -13.15 5.39 -3.42
N SER A 28 -12.12 6.04 -3.94
CA SER A 28 -11.13 5.41 -4.82
C SER A 28 -10.27 4.38 -4.10
N VAL A 29 -9.87 4.66 -2.86
CA VAL A 29 -9.13 3.71 -2.01
C VAL A 29 -9.99 2.48 -1.71
N ASN A 30 -11.19 2.67 -1.18
CA ASN A 30 -12.10 1.57 -0.83
C ASN A 30 -12.45 0.71 -2.04
N LYS A 31 -12.74 1.34 -3.19
CA LYS A 31 -12.98 0.61 -4.44
C LYS A 31 -11.81 -0.29 -4.81
N LYS A 32 -10.57 0.17 -4.67
CA LYS A 32 -9.39 -0.64 -4.97
C LYS A 32 -9.24 -1.82 -4.00
N VAL A 33 -9.55 -1.62 -2.72
CA VAL A 33 -9.55 -2.69 -1.72
C VAL A 33 -10.63 -3.73 -2.00
N GLU A 34 -11.83 -3.31 -2.39
CA GLU A 34 -12.91 -4.23 -2.78
C GLU A 34 -12.59 -5.01 -4.05
N GLU A 35 -12.02 -4.36 -5.07
CA GLU A 35 -11.52 -5.02 -6.28
C GLU A 35 -10.47 -6.08 -5.91
N LEU A 36 -9.56 -5.76 -5.00
CA LEU A 36 -8.55 -6.70 -4.51
C LEU A 36 -9.19 -7.88 -3.77
N LYS A 37 -10.12 -7.61 -2.84
CA LYS A 37 -10.88 -8.65 -2.12
C LYS A 37 -11.66 -9.56 -3.07
N SER A 38 -12.30 -9.00 -4.09
CA SER A 38 -13.03 -9.75 -5.10
C SER A 38 -12.11 -10.63 -5.94
N SER A 39 -10.94 -10.10 -6.36
CA SER A 39 -9.98 -10.84 -7.18
C SER A 39 -9.32 -12.02 -6.46
N MET A 40 -9.07 -11.89 -5.16
CA MET A 40 -8.44 -12.92 -4.33
C MET A 40 -9.45 -13.91 -3.73
N GLY A 41 -10.71 -13.49 -3.60
CA GLY A 41 -11.73 -14.15 -2.80
C GLY A 41 -11.61 -13.80 -1.31
N GLU A 42 -12.75 -13.74 -0.63
CA GLU A 42 -12.86 -13.22 0.74
C GLU A 42 -11.98 -13.95 1.75
N LYS A 43 -11.95 -15.30 1.71
CA LYS A 43 -11.16 -16.10 2.64
C LYS A 43 -9.66 -15.83 2.48
N ALA A 44 -9.16 -15.79 1.25
CA ALA A 44 -7.74 -15.54 0.98
C ALA A 44 -7.37 -14.11 1.35
N PHE A 45 -8.26 -13.15 1.05
CA PHE A 45 -8.07 -11.75 1.39
C PHE A 45 -7.84 -11.54 2.89
N TYR A 46 -8.70 -12.08 3.77
CA TYR A 46 -8.51 -11.92 5.23
C TYR A 46 -7.36 -12.76 5.80
N GLN A 47 -6.88 -13.78 5.08
CA GLN A 47 -5.65 -14.49 5.44
C GLN A 47 -4.39 -13.67 5.13
N THR A 48 -4.40 -12.94 4.01
CA THR A 48 -3.31 -12.05 3.58
C THR A 48 -3.34 -10.72 4.34
N PHE A 49 -4.47 -10.02 4.32
CA PHE A 49 -4.69 -8.75 5.00
C PHE A 49 -5.40 -9.03 6.32
N LYS A 50 -4.62 -9.38 7.35
CA LYS A 50 -5.18 -9.65 8.70
C LYS A 50 -5.70 -8.37 9.36
N SER A 51 -5.02 -7.28 9.09
CA SER A 51 -5.37 -5.93 9.50
C SER A 51 -4.81 -4.93 8.50
N LEU A 52 -5.50 -3.80 8.35
CA LEU A 52 -4.97 -2.65 7.65
C LEU A 52 -4.63 -1.57 8.66
N THR A 53 -3.46 -0.96 8.51
CA THR A 53 -3.04 0.18 9.32
C THR A 53 -2.71 1.34 8.41
N SER A 54 -3.33 2.48 8.64
CA SER A 54 -3.06 3.72 7.90
C SER A 54 -2.77 4.88 8.85
N ASP A 55 -2.33 6.01 8.32
CA ASP A 55 -2.39 7.27 9.06
C ASP A 55 -3.84 7.79 9.14
N ASN A 56 -4.04 8.93 9.80
CA ASN A 56 -5.34 9.60 9.91
C ASN A 56 -5.67 10.44 8.66
N GLY A 57 -5.14 10.09 7.49
CA GLY A 57 -5.48 10.73 6.22
C GLY A 57 -6.97 10.62 5.90
N LEU A 58 -7.51 11.66 5.28
CA LEU A 58 -8.93 11.72 4.89
C LEU A 58 -9.28 10.65 3.85
N GLU A 59 -8.30 10.26 3.04
CA GLU A 59 -8.40 9.16 2.08
C GLU A 59 -8.60 7.79 2.73
N PHE A 60 -8.26 7.63 4.01
CA PHE A 60 -8.39 6.37 4.74
C PHE A 60 -9.53 6.37 5.76
N LEU A 61 -10.22 7.49 5.97
CA LEU A 61 -11.25 7.65 7.01
C LEU A 61 -12.37 6.59 6.97
N ARG A 62 -12.65 6.04 5.80
CA ARG A 62 -13.72 5.06 5.54
C ARG A 62 -13.20 3.65 5.32
N LEU A 63 -11.92 3.38 5.63
CA LEU A 63 -11.29 2.08 5.35
C LEU A 63 -11.92 0.95 6.19
N GLN A 64 -12.48 1.26 7.36
CA GLN A 64 -13.25 0.28 8.15
C GLN A 64 -14.50 -0.28 7.44
N GLU A 65 -15.03 0.42 6.43
CA GLU A 65 -16.20 -0.05 5.67
C GLU A 65 -15.86 -1.25 4.78
N VAL A 66 -14.59 -1.38 4.36
CA VAL A 66 -14.11 -2.44 3.46
C VAL A 66 -13.22 -3.46 4.15
N HIS A 67 -12.69 -3.12 5.34
CA HIS A 67 -11.85 -4.01 6.14
C HIS A 67 -12.15 -3.87 7.63
N SER A 68 -12.73 -4.89 8.25
CA SER A 68 -13.19 -4.85 9.65
C SER A 68 -12.08 -4.58 10.66
N ASN A 69 -10.87 -5.08 10.40
CA ASN A 69 -9.70 -4.88 11.26
C ASN A 69 -8.86 -3.72 10.71
N THR A 70 -9.32 -2.50 10.92
CA THR A 70 -8.61 -1.29 10.50
C THR A 70 -8.12 -0.51 11.72
N TYR A 71 -6.85 -0.11 11.72
CA TYR A 71 -6.22 0.67 12.77
C TYR A 71 -5.63 1.96 12.20
N TYR A 72 -5.69 3.03 12.98
CA TYR A 72 -5.14 4.32 12.58
C TYR A 72 -3.98 4.71 13.49
N ALA A 73 -2.86 5.11 12.89
CA ALA A 73 -1.66 5.50 13.62
C ALA A 73 -1.92 6.78 14.42
N THR A 74 -1.48 6.81 15.68
CA THR A 74 -1.53 8.05 16.48
C THR A 74 -0.47 9.04 15.99
N PRO A 75 -0.67 10.37 16.10
CA PRO A 75 0.21 11.37 15.49
C PRO A 75 1.66 11.47 16.02
N TYR A 76 2.10 10.66 17.00
CA TYR A 76 3.22 11.04 17.88
C TYR A 76 4.50 10.21 17.83
N THR A 77 4.78 9.44 16.76
CA THR A 77 6.10 8.76 16.63
C THR A 77 6.76 9.00 15.25
N PRO A 78 7.43 10.16 15.06
CA PRO A 78 8.10 10.51 13.80
C PRO A 78 9.28 9.61 13.42
N SER A 79 9.96 9.03 14.42
CA SER A 79 11.19 8.23 14.23
C SER A 79 10.97 6.90 13.50
N GLU A 80 9.76 6.33 13.53
CA GLU A 80 9.42 5.08 12.83
C GLU A 80 9.01 5.30 11.37
N ARG A 81 8.64 6.54 11.00
CA ARG A 81 8.16 6.88 9.65
C ARG A 81 9.28 7.14 8.64
N GLY A 82 10.44 7.63 9.08
CA GLY A 82 11.53 8.04 8.18
C GLY A 82 12.06 6.91 7.30
N SER A 83 12.15 5.68 7.82
CA SER A 83 12.56 4.51 7.02
C SER A 83 11.50 4.10 6.00
N ASN A 84 10.22 4.11 6.38
CA ASN A 84 9.12 3.79 5.45
C ASN A 84 9.01 4.83 4.34
N GLU A 85 9.14 6.11 4.65
CA GLU A 85 9.15 7.19 3.65
C GLU A 85 10.32 7.04 2.66
N ASN A 86 11.51 6.69 3.14
CA ASN A 86 12.67 6.48 2.28
C ASN A 86 12.51 5.24 1.37
N VAL A 87 11.96 4.15 1.90
CA VAL A 87 11.66 2.94 1.12
C VAL A 87 10.59 3.22 0.06
N ILE A 88 9.48 3.87 0.44
CA ILE A 88 8.42 4.27 -0.50
C ILE A 88 8.97 5.21 -1.57
N ARG A 89 9.79 6.19 -1.19
CA ARG A 89 10.43 7.13 -2.12
C ARG A 89 11.39 6.41 -3.07
N MET A 90 12.13 5.41 -2.60
CA MET A 90 13.01 4.59 -3.43
C MET A 90 12.19 3.77 -4.43
N ILE A 91 11.12 3.11 -3.98
CA ILE A 91 10.18 2.36 -4.82
C ILE A 91 9.59 3.26 -5.92
N MET A 92 9.12 4.47 -5.56
CA MET A 92 8.59 5.42 -6.55
C MET A 92 9.64 5.85 -7.59
N ARG A 93 10.91 6.03 -7.18
CA ARG A 93 12.01 6.36 -8.11
C ARG A 93 12.28 5.22 -9.11
N PHE A 94 12.16 3.96 -8.68
CA PHE A 94 12.31 2.81 -9.56
C PHE A 94 11.13 2.66 -10.53
N ILE A 95 9.89 2.86 -10.06
CA ILE A 95 8.68 2.74 -10.88
C ILE A 95 8.62 3.82 -11.97
N HIS A 96 9.03 5.05 -11.68
CA HIS A 96 9.05 6.12 -12.68
C HIS A 96 10.05 5.89 -13.83
N LYS A 97 11.04 5.00 -13.65
CA LYS A 97 12.07 4.71 -14.69
C LYS A 97 11.76 3.48 -15.54
N SER A 98 10.85 2.61 -15.12
CA SER A 98 10.58 1.35 -15.80
C SER A 98 9.08 1.04 -15.78
N THR A 99 8.48 1.06 -16.98
CA THR A 99 7.23 0.37 -17.36
C THR A 99 5.92 1.18 -17.28
N ALA A 100 5.14 1.06 -18.37
CA ALA A 100 3.75 1.50 -18.44
C ALA A 100 2.93 0.85 -17.31
N ILE A 101 2.21 1.69 -16.56
CA ILE A 101 1.52 1.35 -15.31
C ILE A 101 0.23 0.55 -15.63
N SER A 102 0.39 -0.68 -16.12
CA SER A 102 -0.68 -1.63 -16.33
C SER A 102 -0.47 -2.78 -15.34
N SER A 103 -0.98 -2.60 -14.12
CA SER A 103 -1.11 -3.65 -13.10
C SER A 103 0.20 -4.34 -12.69
N LEU A 104 1.01 -3.67 -11.86
CA LEU A 104 2.32 -4.19 -11.43
C LEU A 104 2.25 -4.77 -10.01
N PHE A 105 2.34 -6.10 -9.88
CA PHE A 105 2.72 -6.78 -8.63
C PHE A 105 4.24 -6.68 -8.47
N VAL A 106 4.74 -5.66 -7.77
CA VAL A 106 6.18 -5.46 -7.60
C VAL A 106 6.68 -6.19 -6.35
N TYR A 107 7.37 -7.31 -6.55
CA TYR A 107 8.15 -7.97 -5.50
C TYR A 107 9.43 -7.16 -5.25
N LEU A 108 9.51 -6.38 -4.17
CA LEU A 108 10.78 -5.73 -3.80
C LEU A 108 11.00 -5.76 -2.28
N TYR A 109 11.85 -6.70 -1.87
CA TYR A 109 12.71 -6.53 -0.69
C TYR A 109 14.00 -7.36 -0.83
N ASN A 110 13.89 -8.61 -1.31
CA ASN A 110 15.07 -9.49 -1.48
C ASN A 110 16.06 -8.99 -2.56
N ASP A 111 15.61 -8.22 -3.55
CA ASP A 111 16.48 -7.73 -4.63
C ASP A 111 17.21 -6.42 -4.28
N VAL A 112 16.81 -5.69 -3.24
CA VAL A 112 17.46 -4.43 -2.86
C VAL A 112 18.58 -4.65 -1.85
N LEU A 113 18.46 -5.65 -0.96
CA LEU A 113 19.54 -5.99 -0.01
C LEU A 113 20.71 -6.73 -0.67
N SER A 114 20.48 -7.45 -1.78
CA SER A 114 21.53 -8.14 -2.54
C SER A 114 22.36 -7.22 -3.45
N LEU A 115 21.91 -5.97 -3.65
CA LEU A 115 22.66 -4.93 -4.36
C LEU A 115 23.52 -4.07 -3.42
N THR A 116 23.51 -4.37 -2.11
CA THR A 116 24.33 -3.71 -1.09
C THR A 116 25.21 -4.67 -0.29
N SER A 117 25.49 -5.86 -0.84
CA SER A 117 26.51 -6.81 -0.32
C SER A 117 27.69 -6.91 -1.26
#